data_AF-A0A0Q7GNM7-F1
#
_entry.id   AF-A0A0Q7GNM7-F1
#
_cell.length_a   1.000
_cell.length_b   1.000
_cell.length_c   1.000
_cell.angle_alpha   90.00
_cell.angle_beta   90.00
_cell.angle_gamma   90.00
#
_symmetry.space_group_name_H-M   'P 1'
#
loop_
_entity.id
_entity.type
_entity.pdbx_description
1 polymer ?
#
loop_
_entity_poly.entity_id
_entity_poly.type
_entity_poly.pdbx_seq_one_letter_code
_entity_poly.pdbx_strand_id
1 'polypeptide(L)'
;MKKTHLIFILFLIGLNSHSQENKTIQKLDTELQKCLDDTGNNMLSCTLEYYNKIDEQLNITYKKIRAILSKPEQEKLKNKQLAWLKKRDLHFKKVEAETAKELDGDNASQDYRMICSHENALFVRDRIMELEKTYSKN
;
A
#
# COMPACT_ATOMS: atom_id res chain seq x y z
N MET A 1 -51.20 -23.00 28.54
CA MET A 1 -50.62 -22.89 27.18
C MET A 1 -50.18 -21.45 26.95
N LYS A 2 -48.88 -21.15 27.11
CA LYS A 2 -48.33 -19.82 26.79
C LYS A 2 -47.59 -19.93 25.47
N LYS A 3 -48.08 -19.21 24.45
CA LYS A 3 -47.44 -19.10 23.13
C LYS A 3 -46.26 -18.15 23.27
N THR A 4 -45.04 -18.67 23.23
CA THR A 4 -43.83 -17.87 23.09
C THR A 4 -43.60 -17.56 21.61
N HIS A 5 -43.79 -16.30 21.23
CA HIS A 5 -43.43 -15.79 19.91
C HIS A 5 -41.91 -15.62 19.86
N LEU A 6 -41.25 -16.44 19.04
CA LEU A 6 -39.83 -16.29 18.69
C LEU A 6 -39.71 -15.17 17.65
N ILE A 7 -39.37 -13.96 18.09
CA ILE A 7 -39.07 -12.84 17.20
C ILE A 7 -37.61 -12.96 16.77
N PHE A 8 -37.40 -13.40 15.53
CA PHE A 8 -36.08 -13.43 14.89
C PHE A 8 -35.82 -12.05 14.26
N ILE A 9 -35.14 -11.16 14.97
CA ILE A 9 -34.74 -9.85 14.44
C ILE A 9 -33.56 -10.05 13.49
N LEU A 10 -33.80 -9.96 12.18
CA LEU A 10 -32.77 -9.77 11.16
C LEU A 10 -32.05 -8.44 11.41
N PHE A 11 -30.81 -8.52 11.88
CA PHE A 11 -29.91 -7.37 11.93
C PHE A 11 -29.19 -7.25 10.58
N LEU A 12 -29.89 -6.68 9.58
CA LEU A 12 -29.26 -6.23 8.34
C LEU A 12 -28.55 -4.90 8.60
N ILE A 13 -27.36 -4.95 9.19
CA ILE A 13 -26.44 -3.81 9.15
C ILE A 13 -25.92 -3.74 7.71
N GLY A 14 -26.35 -2.73 6.97
CA GLY A 14 -25.76 -2.39 5.68
C GLY A 14 -24.29 -2.04 5.85
N LEU A 15 -23.41 -2.98 5.52
CA LEU A 15 -22.01 -2.69 5.25
C LEU A 15 -21.96 -1.87 3.97
N ASN A 16 -21.95 -0.54 4.11
CA ASN A 16 -21.54 0.34 3.03
C ASN A 16 -20.03 0.19 2.83
N SER A 17 -19.60 -0.95 2.30
CA SER A 17 -18.23 -1.18 1.84
C SER A 17 -17.98 -0.31 0.62
N HIS A 18 -17.58 0.94 0.86
CA HIS A 18 -16.96 1.78 -0.17
C HIS A 18 -15.52 1.31 -0.38
N SER A 19 -15.36 0.10 -0.93
CA SER A 19 -14.10 -0.32 -1.53
C SER A 19 -14.08 0.21 -2.96
N GLN A 20 -14.03 1.53 -3.12
CA GLN A 20 -13.60 2.08 -4.40
C GLN A 20 -12.08 1.96 -4.42
N GLU A 21 -11.64 0.75 -4.69
CA GLU A 21 -10.23 0.39 -4.77
C GLU A 21 -9.57 1.25 -5.85
N ASN A 22 -8.37 1.77 -5.55
CA ASN A 22 -7.62 2.53 -6.54
C ASN A 22 -7.30 1.57 -7.71
N LYS A 23 -7.96 1.79 -8.86
CA LYS A 23 -7.81 0.95 -10.06
C LYS A 23 -6.35 0.81 -10.51
N THR A 24 -5.53 1.82 -10.28
CA THR A 24 -4.10 1.78 -10.63
C THR A 24 -3.34 0.84 -9.70
N ILE A 25 -3.57 0.92 -8.39
CA ILE A 25 -2.99 0.00 -7.41
C ILE A 25 -3.46 -1.43 -7.68
N GLN A 26 -4.77 -1.64 -7.89
CA GLN A 26 -5.33 -2.95 -8.21
C GLN A 26 -4.69 -3.56 -9.48
N LYS A 27 -4.42 -2.73 -10.49
CA LYS A 27 -3.71 -3.16 -11.71
C LYS A 27 -2.28 -3.60 -11.37
N LEU A 28 -1.55 -2.81 -10.58
CA LEU A 28 -0.18 -3.14 -10.16
C LEU A 28 -0.12 -4.42 -9.32
N ASP A 29 -1.10 -4.63 -8.44
CA ASP A 29 -1.22 -5.84 -7.63
C ASP A 29 -1.51 -7.07 -8.51
N THR A 30 -2.37 -6.91 -9.52
CA THR A 30 -2.65 -7.97 -10.50
C THR A 30 -1.43 -8.28 -11.37
N GLU A 31 -0.65 -7.26 -11.76
CA GLU A 31 0.61 -7.43 -12.50
C GLU A 31 1.64 -8.19 -11.66
N LEU A 32 1.78 -7.87 -10.38
CA LEU A 32 2.63 -8.60 -9.45
C LEU A 32 2.20 -10.08 -9.37
N GLN A 33 0.92 -10.36 -9.12
CA GLN A 33 0.43 -11.72 -9.00
C GLN A 33 0.69 -12.52 -10.27
N LYS A 34 0.39 -11.95 -11.43
CA LYS A 34 0.65 -12.59 -12.73
C LYS A 34 2.14 -12.89 -12.93
N CYS A 35 3.03 -11.98 -12.48
CA CYS A 35 4.48 -12.20 -12.56
C CYS A 35 4.93 -13.36 -11.67
N LEU A 36 4.39 -13.45 -10.45
CA LEU A 36 4.70 -14.51 -9.49
C LEU A 36 4.14 -15.88 -9.89
N ASP A 37 2.99 -15.94 -10.57
CA ASP A 37 2.36 -17.18 -11.03
C ASP A 37 3.09 -17.82 -12.22
N ASP A 38 3.89 -17.05 -12.96
CA ASP A 38 4.65 -17.53 -14.09
C ASP A 38 5.99 -18.12 -13.64
N THR A 39 6.07 -19.45 -13.69
CA THR A 39 7.26 -20.24 -13.30
C THR A 39 8.53 -19.91 -14.11
N GLY A 40 8.41 -19.20 -15.24
CA GLY A 40 9.56 -18.72 -16.01
C GLY A 40 10.17 -17.42 -15.47
N ASN A 41 9.47 -16.72 -14.58
CA ASN A 41 9.91 -15.43 -14.05
C ASN A 41 10.73 -15.59 -12.76
N ASN A 42 11.68 -14.67 -12.59
CA ASN A 42 12.42 -14.54 -11.34
C ASN A 42 11.55 -13.78 -10.33
N MET A 43 11.10 -14.47 -9.28
CA MET A 43 10.21 -13.89 -8.25
C MET A 43 10.78 -12.62 -7.59
N LEU A 44 12.10 -12.61 -7.34
CA LEU A 44 12.76 -11.41 -6.82
C LEU A 44 12.68 -10.24 -7.80
N SER A 45 12.83 -10.48 -9.11
CA SER A 45 12.63 -9.45 -10.13
C SER A 45 11.19 -8.93 -10.11
N CYS A 46 10.19 -9.80 -9.99
CA CYS A 46 8.78 -9.40 -9.90
C CYS A 46 8.53 -8.45 -8.72
N THR A 47 9.04 -8.80 -7.53
CA THR A 47 8.82 -7.99 -6.32
C THR A 47 9.57 -6.65 -6.38
N LEU A 48 10.80 -6.64 -6.91
CA LEU A 48 11.57 -5.40 -7.11
C LEU A 48 10.90 -4.48 -8.14
N GLU A 49 10.39 -5.04 -9.23
CA GLU A 49 9.66 -4.26 -10.24
C GLU A 49 8.37 -3.68 -9.65
N TYR A 50 7.62 -4.47 -8.88
CA TYR A 50 6.43 -4.00 -8.19
C TYR A 50 6.74 -2.83 -7.24
N TYR A 51 7.78 -2.95 -6.41
CA TYR A 51 8.23 -1.85 -5.55
C TYR A 51 8.53 -0.58 -6.36
N ASN A 52 9.29 -0.70 -7.45
CA ASN A 52 9.65 0.45 -8.29
C ASN A 52 8.41 1.11 -8.90
N LYS A 53 7.46 0.32 -9.43
CA LYS A 53 6.21 0.84 -10.00
C LYS A 53 5.35 1.53 -8.94
N ILE A 54 5.30 0.99 -7.72
CA ILE A 54 4.57 1.61 -6.61
C ILE A 54 5.22 2.94 -6.19
N ASP A 55 6.55 3.02 -6.08
CA ASP A 55 7.25 4.29 -5.75
C ASP A 55 7.09 5.35 -6.87
N GLU A 56 7.15 4.93 -8.14
CA GLU A 56 6.84 5.82 -9.26
C GLU A 56 5.39 6.32 -9.18
N GLN A 57 4.44 5.42 -8.91
CA GLN A 57 3.03 5.78 -8.77
C GLN A 57 2.79 6.78 -7.64
N LEU A 58 3.52 6.68 -6.52
CA LEU A 58 3.47 7.70 -5.46
C LEU A 58 3.86 9.08 -5.97
N ASN A 59 4.93 9.17 -6.77
CA ASN A 59 5.37 10.43 -7.35
C ASN A 59 4.35 11.00 -8.34
N ILE A 60 3.73 10.15 -9.17
CA ILE A 60 2.65 10.53 -10.09
C ILE A 60 1.45 11.07 -9.30
N THR A 61 0.97 10.33 -8.30
CA THR A 61 -0.17 10.72 -7.45
C THR A 61 0.11 12.03 -6.72
N TYR A 62 1.30 12.20 -6.14
CA TYR A 62 1.71 13.43 -5.47
C TYR A 62 1.71 14.64 -6.41
N LYS A 63 2.27 14.50 -7.62
CA LYS A 63 2.29 15.57 -8.63
C LYS A 63 0.88 15.94 -9.09
N LYS A 64 0.03 14.94 -9.36
CA LYS A 64 -1.37 15.15 -9.75
C LYS A 64 -2.14 15.95 -8.70
N ILE A 65 -2.02 15.57 -7.42
CA ILE A 65 -2.69 16.27 -6.32
C ILE A 65 -2.14 17.70 -6.21
N ARG A 66 -0.81 17.89 -6.28
CA ARG A 66 -0.24 19.24 -6.21
C ARG A 66 -0.74 20.18 -7.30
N ALA A 67 -1.00 19.68 -8.50
CA ALA A 67 -1.45 20.49 -9.62
C ALA A 67 -2.83 21.14 -9.41
N ILE A 68 -3.67 20.54 -8.55
CA ILE A 68 -5.03 21.04 -8.28
C ILE A 68 -5.14 21.87 -6.99
N LEU A 69 -4.08 21.92 -6.19
CA LEU A 69 -4.06 22.63 -4.90
C LEU A 69 -3.62 24.09 -5.05
N SER A 70 -4.13 24.97 -4.18
CA SER A 70 -3.62 26.34 -4.05
C SER A 70 -2.17 26.36 -3.53
N LYS A 71 -1.43 27.46 -3.72
CA LYS A 71 -0.03 27.57 -3.26
C LYS A 71 0.15 27.24 -1.76
N PRO A 72 -0.68 27.76 -0.83
CA PRO A 72 -0.55 27.39 0.58
C PRO A 72 -0.78 25.90 0.85
N GLU A 73 -1.75 25.28 0.16
CA GLU A 73 -2.04 23.85 0.29
C GLU A 73 -0.93 22.98 -0.31
N GLN A 74 -0.30 23.42 -1.40
CA GLN A 74 0.87 22.74 -1.97
C GLN A 74 2.04 22.71 -1.00
N GLU A 75 2.36 23.83 -0.34
CA GLU A 75 3.45 23.85 0.67
C GLU A 75 3.08 22.99 1.89
N LYS A 76 1.81 23.00 2.32
CA LYS A 76 1.32 22.10 3.38
C LYS A 76 1.50 20.62 2.99
N LEU A 77 1.11 20.25 1.77
CA LEU A 77 1.26 18.88 1.26
C LEU A 77 2.74 18.48 1.15
N LYS A 78 3.59 19.37 0.64
CA LYS A 78 5.05 19.16 0.58
C LYS A 78 5.64 18.90 1.95
N ASN A 79 5.32 19.71 2.96
CA ASN A 79 5.82 19.50 4.32
C ASN A 79 5.36 18.17 4.91
N LYS A 80 4.09 17.79 4.69
CA LYS A 80 3.57 16.46 5.07
C LYS A 80 4.31 15.33 4.36
N GLN A 81 4.59 15.47 3.07
CA GLN A 81 5.29 14.46 2.28
C GLN A 81 6.74 14.30 2.74
N LEU A 82 7.45 15.40 3.02
CA LEU A 82 8.80 15.37 3.59
C LEU A 82 8.84 14.68 4.96
N ALA A 83 7.85 14.95 5.81
CA ALA A 83 7.72 14.27 7.10
C ALA A 83 7.42 12.76 6.92
N TRP A 84 6.61 12.40 5.92
CA TRP A 84 6.33 11.01 5.61
C TRP A 84 7.55 10.27 5.07
N LEU A 85 8.37 10.89 4.22
CA LEU A 85 9.62 10.29 3.71
C LEU A 85 10.56 9.91 4.86
N LYS A 86 10.67 10.74 5.91
CA LYS A 86 11.43 10.37 7.12
C LYS A 86 10.87 9.12 7.81
N LYS A 87 9.54 8.95 7.83
CA LYS A 87 8.90 7.75 8.39
C LYS A 87 9.15 6.52 7.51
N ARG A 88 9.10 6.69 6.18
CA ARG A 88 9.43 5.64 5.21
C ARG A 88 10.86 5.14 5.42
N ASP A 89 11.84 6.03 5.50
CA ASP A 89 13.24 5.65 5.64
C ASP A 89 13.49 4.93 6.98
N LEU A 90 12.79 5.30 8.05
CA LEU A 90 12.83 4.58 9.33
C LEU A 90 12.14 3.22 9.25
N HIS A 91 11.01 3.13 8.55
CA HIS A 91 10.30 1.88 8.33
C HIS A 91 11.15 0.88 7.53
N PHE A 92 11.81 1.34 6.46
CA PHE A 92 12.63 0.47 5.62
C PHE A 92 13.80 -0.13 6.42
N LYS A 93 14.50 0.69 7.20
CA LYS A 93 15.55 0.21 8.11
C LYS A 93 15.03 -0.77 9.15
N LYS A 94 13.80 -0.57 9.63
CA LYS A 94 13.16 -1.47 10.59
C LYS A 94 12.86 -2.82 9.94
N VAL A 95 12.25 -2.83 8.75
CA VAL A 95 11.98 -4.03 7.95
C VAL A 95 13.28 -4.79 7.70
N GLU A 96 14.32 -4.13 7.19
CA GLU A 96 15.64 -4.74 6.97
C GLU A 96 16.20 -5.40 8.23
N ALA A 97 16.15 -4.73 9.37
CA ALA A 97 16.65 -5.26 10.64
C ALA A 97 15.81 -6.44 11.16
N GLU A 98 14.49 -6.37 11.05
CA GLU A 98 13.58 -7.43 11.47
C GLU A 98 13.70 -8.67 10.57
N THR A 99 13.71 -8.50 9.25
CA THR A 99 13.89 -9.60 8.30
C THR A 99 15.26 -10.25 8.44
N ALA A 100 16.34 -9.47 8.59
CA ALA A 100 17.67 -10.05 8.84
C ALA A 100 17.68 -10.90 10.12
N LYS A 101 17.01 -10.44 11.19
CA LYS A 101 16.89 -11.21 12.43
C LYS A 101 16.09 -12.50 12.25
N GLU A 102 15.00 -12.47 11.48
CA GLU A 102 14.17 -13.65 11.18
C GLU A 102 14.90 -14.69 10.33
N LEU A 103 15.88 -14.26 9.53
CA LEU A 103 16.70 -15.11 8.67
C LEU A 103 18.09 -15.39 9.27
N ASP A 104 18.20 -15.44 10.60
CA ASP A 104 19.46 -15.76 11.33
C ASP A 104 20.66 -14.88 10.94
N GLY A 105 20.41 -13.63 10.55
CA GLY A 105 21.40 -12.65 10.12
C GLY A 105 21.68 -12.65 8.61
N ASP A 106 21.03 -13.51 7.82
CA ASP A 106 21.18 -13.51 6.36
C ASP A 106 20.45 -12.32 5.72
N ASN A 107 21.24 -11.40 5.18
CA ASN A 107 20.77 -10.21 4.45
C ASN A 107 21.15 -10.22 2.95
N ALA A 108 21.62 -11.37 2.44
CA ALA A 108 22.05 -11.52 1.06
C ALA A 108 21.13 -12.46 0.26
N SER A 109 20.31 -13.28 0.92
CA SER A 109 19.37 -14.19 0.26
C SER A 109 18.35 -13.49 -0.62
N GLN A 110 17.81 -14.25 -1.58
CA GLN A 110 16.68 -13.77 -2.39
C GLN A 110 15.45 -13.52 -1.51
N ASP A 111 15.19 -14.37 -0.53
CA ASP A 111 14.07 -14.24 0.40
C ASP A 111 14.16 -12.94 1.20
N TYR A 112 15.33 -12.62 1.77
CA TYR A 112 15.56 -11.35 2.45
C TYR A 112 15.17 -10.16 1.56
N ARG A 113 15.67 -10.15 0.33
CA ARG A 113 15.43 -9.05 -0.62
C ARG A 113 13.98 -8.96 -1.06
N MET A 114 13.32 -10.11 -1.25
CA MET A 114 11.89 -10.18 -1.60
C MET A 114 11.02 -9.65 -0.47
N ILE A 115 11.22 -10.11 0.76
CA ILE A 115 10.47 -9.65 1.93
C ILE A 115 10.64 -8.15 2.09
N CYS A 116 11.87 -7.66 2.12
CA CYS A 116 12.14 -6.23 2.29
C CYS A 116 11.49 -5.38 1.19
N SER A 117 11.63 -5.78 -0.07
CA SER A 117 11.05 -5.02 -1.20
C SER A 117 9.52 -5.07 -1.21
N HIS A 118 8.91 -6.20 -0.85
CA HIS A 118 7.46 -6.32 -0.76
C HIS A 118 6.89 -5.44 0.35
N GLU A 119 7.40 -5.55 1.58
CA GLU A 119 6.95 -4.75 2.72
C GLU A 119 7.12 -3.25 2.46
N ASN A 120 8.25 -2.86 1.88
CA ASN A 120 8.50 -1.48 1.49
C ASN A 120 7.48 -0.99 0.44
N ALA A 121 7.12 -1.84 -0.53
CA ALA A 121 6.09 -1.51 -1.51
C ALA A 121 4.71 -1.32 -0.86
N LEU A 122 4.32 -2.20 0.08
CA LEU A 122 3.06 -2.08 0.82
C LEU A 122 2.99 -0.75 1.58
N PHE A 123 4.08 -0.35 2.25
CA PHE A 123 4.14 0.92 2.97
C PHE A 123 3.98 2.14 2.05
N VAL A 124 4.58 2.10 0.86
CA VAL A 124 4.45 3.16 -0.15
C VAL A 124 3.04 3.16 -0.77
N ARG A 125 2.47 1.99 -1.04
CA ARG A 125 1.09 1.81 -1.54
C ARG A 125 0.08 2.45 -0.58
N ASP A 126 0.22 2.23 0.71
CA ASP A 126 -0.69 2.79 1.72
C ASP A 126 -0.66 4.32 1.71
N ARG A 127 0.50 4.93 1.42
CA ARG A 127 0.60 6.38 1.24
C ARG A 127 -0.16 6.88 0.02
N ILE A 128 -0.13 6.15 -1.09
CA ILE A 128 -0.90 6.48 -2.31
C ILE A 128 -2.39 6.50 -1.97
N MET A 129 -2.87 5.46 -1.29
CA MET A 129 -4.26 5.37 -0.85
C MET A 129 -4.65 6.50 0.12
N GLU A 130 -3.77 6.84 1.08
CA GLU A 130 -3.99 7.96 2.00
C GLU A 130 -4.13 9.29 1.24
N LEU A 131 -3.22 9.56 0.30
CA LEU A 131 -3.22 10.78 -0.51
C LEU A 131 -4.49 10.89 -1.33
N GLU A 132 -4.87 9.85 -2.06
CA GLU A 132 -6.09 9.89 -2.87
C GLU A 132 -7.35 9.97 -2.03
N LYS A 133 -7.43 9.22 -0.93
CA LYS A 133 -8.58 9.34 -0.01
C LYS A 133 -8.74 10.76 0.54
N THR A 134 -7.63 11.44 0.79
CA THR A 134 -7.61 12.79 1.35
C THR A 134 -7.94 13.86 0.32
N TYR A 135 -7.51 13.70 -0.93
CA TYR A 135 -7.53 14.76 -1.94
C TYR A 135 -8.41 14.49 -3.17
N SER A 136 -8.87 13.26 -3.42
CA SER A 136 -9.74 12.89 -4.56
C SER A 136 -11.24 13.18 -4.34
N LYS A 137 -11.60 13.94 -3.28
CA LYS A 137 -12.99 14.36 -2.98
C LYS A 137 -13.34 15.78 -3.45
N ASN A 138 -12.47 16.43 -4.21
CA ASN A 138 -12.73 17.75 -4.80
C ASN A 138 -12.86 17.64 -6.33
#